data_AF-A0A538CUN8-F1
#
_entry.id   AF-A0A538CUN8-F1
#
_cell.length_a   1.000
_cell.length_b   1.000
_cell.length_c   1.000
_cell.angle_alpha   90.00
_cell.angle_beta   90.00
_cell.angle_gamma   90.00
#
_symmetry.space_group_name_H-M   'P 1'
#
loop_
_entity.id
_entity.type
_entity.pdbx_description
1 polymer ?
#
loop_
_entity_poly.entity_id
_entity_poly.type
_entity_poly.pdbx_seq_one_letter_code
_entity_poly.pdbx_strand_id
1 'polypeptide(L)'
;MRRAGALLALMLAGCGSGHAAPGTVHRADGVRYILPAGWHAATRSLTPHLVNPREVFTAGTGPLATGSGRCAQMPSAALSAMRPRDVLVTVQERFGSDSEFAPRHKRFALGPRNTSVVRQCARPDATFETYWSGFRDGGRGFHVLVAVGRSAPDARVRQALALLDSMQIAARPPVRINPDDAIPERDAAAGVDLVHPIAWRRFRPPLTQAIPGRDQLALGTFRLHQSRPDPNCTPATALRARPPRGGFVFMYESTLDPTELARIPPRPRRLTLSPARPYECFGLSWRVDFRDGGRAFTAHVYGPPRERAQALAILDSLRIRPAPFSTRLHAARFRATAGFRTRVSGPQHESSCLGQRTSWASTVPFTDGPSELPPHRMTAALPPDGIIMAVVQWRQCRIVRGLRALRPPLRLSDAVRMQFPGPRGDELPLLRIMGRFPGRYNVDLWLFYGRRHPTAAQRAAAQRELAGVRWPTGL
;
A
#
# COMPACT_ATOMS: atom_id res chain seq x y z
N MET A 1 11.90 65.62 19.03
CA MET A 1 11.61 65.01 20.35
C MET A 1 11.03 63.60 20.14
N ARG A 2 11.59 62.59 20.84
CA ARG A 2 11.07 61.23 21.16
C ARG A 2 10.69 60.32 19.98
N ARG A 3 11.48 59.32 19.53
CA ARG A 3 11.93 58.05 20.16
C ARG A 3 10.84 57.24 20.89
N ALA A 4 10.43 56.12 20.28
CA ALA A 4 10.06 54.83 20.89
C ALA A 4 9.98 53.80 19.74
N GLY A 5 10.61 52.64 19.72
CA GLY A 5 11.22 51.82 20.76
C GLY A 5 10.82 50.37 20.45
N ALA A 6 11.64 49.66 19.67
CA ALA A 6 11.42 48.27 19.30
C ALA A 6 11.63 47.35 20.52
N LEU A 7 10.59 46.62 20.91
CA LEU A 7 10.65 45.56 21.93
C LEU A 7 10.98 44.23 21.26
N LEU A 8 12.26 43.87 21.33
CA LEU A 8 12.80 42.57 20.98
C LEU A 8 12.43 41.59 22.11
N ALA A 9 11.44 40.72 21.90
CA ALA A 9 11.16 39.63 22.82
C ALA A 9 12.17 38.49 22.59
N LEU A 10 13.17 38.40 23.47
CA LEU A 10 14.03 37.22 23.60
C LEU A 10 13.16 36.03 24.02
N MET A 11 12.94 35.08 23.10
CA MET A 11 12.47 33.74 23.45
C MET A 11 13.65 32.95 24.03
N LEU A 12 13.69 32.86 25.36
CA LEU A 12 14.54 31.93 26.09
C LEU A 12 14.17 30.49 25.67
N ALA A 13 15.13 29.79 25.08
CA ALA A 13 15.07 28.36 24.83
C ALA A 13 15.16 27.62 26.18
N GLY A 14 14.01 27.37 26.80
CA GLY A 14 13.89 26.46 27.93
C GLY A 14 14.01 25.02 27.45
N CYS A 15 15.07 24.32 27.87
CA CYS A 15 15.15 22.86 27.88
C CYS A 15 14.06 22.31 28.81
N GLY A 16 12.83 22.20 28.31
CA GLY A 16 11.74 21.51 28.98
C GLY A 16 11.52 20.15 28.33
N SER A 17 11.59 19.09 29.13
CA SER A 17 11.19 17.73 28.77
C SER A 17 9.71 17.71 28.37
N GLY A 18 9.44 18.10 27.12
CA GLY A 18 8.11 18.12 26.55
C GLY A 18 7.58 16.69 26.51
N HIS A 19 6.70 16.37 27.46
CA HIS A 19 5.88 15.18 27.38
C HIS A 19 5.04 15.32 26.11
N ALA A 20 5.43 14.61 25.05
CA ALA A 20 4.67 14.59 23.81
C ALA A 20 3.21 14.31 24.13
N ALA A 21 2.31 15.21 23.74
CA ALA A 21 0.88 15.09 24.02
C ALA A 21 0.33 13.76 23.47
N PRO A 22 -0.74 13.20 24.07
CA PRO A 22 -1.40 12.02 23.52
C PRO A 22 -1.78 12.25 22.05
N GLY A 23 -1.43 11.28 21.20
CA GLY A 23 -1.67 11.36 19.76
C GLY A 23 -2.75 10.38 19.33
N THR A 24 -3.70 10.81 18.49
CA THR A 24 -4.64 9.86 17.87
C THR A 24 -3.97 9.17 16.69
N VAL A 25 -3.95 7.84 16.71
CA VAL A 25 -3.43 7.01 15.61
C VAL A 25 -4.60 6.50 14.77
N HIS A 26 -4.55 6.78 13.47
CA HIS A 26 -5.52 6.28 12.50
C HIS A 26 -4.86 5.23 11.59
N ARG A 27 -5.46 4.05 11.49
CA ARG A 27 -4.94 2.97 10.64
C ARG A 27 -5.81 2.73 9.43
N ALA A 28 -5.16 2.30 8.34
CA ALA A 28 -5.83 1.93 7.09
C ALA A 28 -6.73 0.70 7.22
N ASP A 29 -6.57 -0.10 8.27
CA ASP A 29 -7.45 -1.23 8.61
C ASP A 29 -8.68 -0.78 9.44
N GLY A 30 -8.93 0.52 9.58
CA GLY A 30 -10.10 1.04 10.29
C GLY A 30 -10.03 0.87 11.80
N VAL A 31 -8.85 0.64 12.37
CA VAL A 31 -8.62 0.75 13.82
C VAL A 31 -8.09 2.15 14.12
N ARG A 32 -8.69 2.83 15.10
CA ARG A 32 -8.18 4.07 15.68
C ARG A 32 -7.97 3.90 17.17
N TYR A 33 -6.97 4.57 17.75
CA TYR A 33 -6.71 4.55 19.19
C TYR A 33 -5.91 5.80 19.60
N ILE A 34 -5.88 6.08 20.91
CA ILE A 34 -5.10 7.17 21.50
C ILE A 34 -3.81 6.59 22.05
N LEU A 35 -2.67 7.07 21.55
CA LEU A 35 -1.35 6.72 22.05
C LEU A 35 -1.05 7.62 23.26
N PRO A 36 -0.81 7.07 24.47
CA PRO A 36 -0.52 7.87 25.65
C PRO A 36 0.78 8.66 25.51
N ALA A 37 0.89 9.77 26.25
CA ALA A 37 2.11 10.57 26.28
C ALA A 37 3.33 9.72 26.71
N GLY A 38 4.45 9.88 25.99
CA GLY A 38 5.66 9.10 26.26
C GLY A 38 5.56 7.60 25.94
N TRP A 39 4.62 7.22 25.07
CA TRP A 39 4.58 5.92 24.41
C TRP A 39 5.01 6.03 22.95
N HIS A 40 5.52 4.93 22.41
CA HIS A 40 5.87 4.78 21.00
C HIS A 40 4.95 3.73 20.37
N ALA A 41 4.55 3.96 19.12
CA ALA A 41 3.89 2.96 18.29
C ALA A 41 4.86 2.46 17.21
N ALA A 42 4.87 1.15 16.96
CA ALA A 42 5.68 0.56 15.92
C ALA A 42 5.23 1.08 14.54
N THR A 43 6.17 1.60 13.76
CA THR A 43 5.91 2.12 12.41
C THR A 43 5.76 1.02 11.35
N ARG A 44 6.14 -0.21 11.70
CA ARG A 44 6.02 -1.42 10.89
C ARG A 44 5.62 -2.61 11.76
N SER A 45 5.13 -3.68 11.14
CA SER A 45 4.82 -4.94 11.84
C SER A 45 6.08 -5.49 12.51
N LEU A 46 5.97 -5.88 13.78
CA LEU A 46 7.01 -6.56 14.54
C LEU A 46 6.87 -8.09 14.47
N THR A 47 5.78 -8.61 13.91
CA THR A 47 5.59 -10.03 13.55
C THR A 47 5.44 -10.21 12.02
N PRO A 48 6.44 -9.85 11.20
CA PRO A 48 6.29 -9.82 9.73
C PRO A 48 6.12 -11.19 9.08
N HIS A 49 6.48 -12.28 9.78
CA HIS A 49 6.38 -13.65 9.28
C HIS A 49 5.10 -14.36 9.71
N LEU A 50 4.30 -13.74 10.58
CA LEU A 50 3.01 -14.27 11.00
C LEU A 50 1.94 -13.90 9.96
N VAL A 51 1.32 -14.93 9.37
CA VAL A 51 0.29 -14.76 8.32
C VAL A 51 -1.08 -14.51 8.95
N ASN A 52 -1.49 -15.34 9.91
CA ASN A 52 -2.72 -15.22 10.69
C ASN A 52 -2.46 -15.75 12.11
N PRO A 53 -2.77 -15.00 13.19
CA PRO A 53 -3.31 -13.65 13.22
C PRO A 53 -2.36 -12.60 12.63
N ARG A 54 -2.86 -11.43 12.24
CA ARG A 54 -2.06 -10.34 11.69
C ARG A 54 -1.89 -9.24 12.72
N GLU A 55 -0.66 -8.79 12.95
CA GLU A 55 -0.43 -7.62 13.80
C GLU A 55 -1.21 -6.40 13.31
N VAL A 56 -2.04 -5.85 14.19
CA VAL A 56 -2.75 -4.58 14.01
C VAL A 56 -1.82 -3.47 14.46
N PHE A 57 -1.33 -3.51 15.70
CA PHE A 57 -0.30 -2.59 16.17
C PHE A 57 0.49 -3.20 17.32
N THR A 58 1.69 -2.67 17.52
CA THR A 58 2.46 -2.81 18.76
C THR A 58 2.82 -1.42 19.26
N ALA A 59 2.62 -1.17 20.56
CA ALA A 59 2.97 0.08 21.22
C ALA A 59 3.63 -0.20 22.56
N GLY A 60 4.50 0.67 23.03
CA GLY A 60 5.17 0.48 24.31
C GLY A 60 5.95 1.70 24.77
N THR A 61 6.51 1.59 25.97
CA THR A 61 7.22 2.69 26.64
C THR A 61 8.73 2.57 26.51
N GLY A 62 9.20 1.38 26.13
CA GLY A 62 10.60 1.06 25.86
C GLY A 62 10.90 0.95 24.37
N PRO A 63 12.12 0.46 24.03
CA PRO A 63 12.52 0.25 22.65
C PRO A 63 11.64 -0.76 21.93
N LEU A 64 11.07 -0.38 20.78
CA LEU A 64 10.32 -1.28 19.89
C LEU A 64 11.26 -1.90 18.85
N ALA A 65 12.20 -2.71 19.34
CA ALA A 65 13.22 -3.34 18.50
C ALA A 65 12.59 -4.25 17.44
N THR A 66 13.15 -4.17 16.24
CA THR A 66 12.71 -4.94 15.07
C THR A 66 13.72 -6.03 14.76
N GLY A 67 13.25 -7.24 14.45
CA GLY A 67 14.11 -8.35 14.07
C GLY A 67 13.35 -9.66 14.12
N SER A 68 13.93 -10.71 13.55
CA SER A 68 13.46 -12.07 13.79
C SER A 68 13.75 -12.47 15.25
N GLY A 69 12.91 -13.33 15.80
CA GLY A 69 13.17 -13.95 17.10
C GLY A 69 12.59 -15.35 17.14
N ARG A 70 12.56 -15.94 18.32
CA ARG A 70 12.24 -17.37 18.51
C ARG A 70 10.82 -17.75 18.09
N CYS A 71 9.88 -16.81 18.16
CA CYS A 71 8.49 -17.04 17.81
C CYS A 71 8.04 -16.07 16.73
N ALA A 72 7.47 -16.60 15.65
CA ALA A 72 6.91 -15.78 14.56
C ALA A 72 5.72 -14.95 15.05
N GLN A 73 4.96 -15.47 16.03
CA GLN A 73 3.72 -14.89 16.51
C GLN A 73 3.87 -13.80 17.58
N MET A 74 5.09 -13.55 18.05
CA MET A 74 5.36 -12.57 19.09
C MET A 74 6.40 -11.56 18.61
N PRO A 75 6.32 -10.28 19.05
CA PRO A 75 7.35 -9.27 18.76
C PRO A 75 8.61 -9.54 19.61
N SER A 76 9.25 -10.69 19.37
CA SER A 76 10.29 -11.32 20.19
C SER A 76 11.48 -10.38 20.45
N ALA A 77 11.90 -9.62 19.44
CA ALA A 77 12.97 -8.64 19.58
C ALA A 77 12.58 -7.48 20.53
N ALA A 78 11.34 -6.98 20.43
CA ALA A 78 10.86 -5.91 21.31
C ALA A 78 10.65 -6.42 22.75
N LEU A 79 10.08 -7.61 22.93
CA LEU A 79 9.94 -8.25 24.24
C LEU A 79 11.31 -8.43 24.93
N SER A 80 12.32 -8.83 24.16
CA SER A 80 13.69 -8.99 24.66
C SER A 80 14.39 -7.66 24.97
N ALA A 81 13.93 -6.55 24.40
CA ALA A 81 14.50 -5.22 24.60
C ALA A 81 13.81 -4.45 25.74
N MET A 82 12.75 -5.00 26.32
CA MET A 82 12.03 -4.38 27.44
C MET A 82 12.95 -4.22 28.65
N ARG A 83 12.95 -3.01 29.23
CA ARG A 83 13.60 -2.73 30.51
C ARG A 83 12.62 -3.04 31.65
N PRO A 84 13.10 -3.17 32.90
CA PRO A 84 12.24 -3.52 34.04
C PRO A 84 11.06 -2.58 34.29
N ARG A 85 11.13 -1.33 33.82
CA ARG A 85 10.06 -0.32 33.98
C ARG A 85 9.11 -0.23 32.79
N ASP A 86 9.36 -0.98 31.72
CA ASP A 86 8.64 -0.83 30.46
C ASP A 86 7.33 -1.61 30.43
N VAL A 87 6.39 -1.12 29.61
CA VAL A 87 5.16 -1.84 29.24
C VAL A 87 5.07 -1.91 27.72
N LEU A 88 4.63 -3.06 27.21
CA LEU A 88 4.40 -3.30 25.79
C LEU A 88 2.99 -3.87 25.60
N VAL A 89 2.27 -3.33 24.61
CA VAL A 89 0.96 -3.80 24.17
C VAL A 89 1.07 -4.19 22.71
N THR A 90 0.65 -5.41 22.35
CA THR A 90 0.46 -5.78 20.95
C THR A 90 -0.94 -6.34 20.75
N VAL A 91 -1.58 -5.90 19.66
CA VAL A 91 -2.91 -6.33 19.24
C VAL A 91 -2.80 -6.96 17.87
N GLN A 92 -3.34 -8.16 17.72
CA GLN A 92 -3.34 -8.92 16.49
C GLN A 92 -4.77 -9.28 16.11
N GLU A 93 -5.14 -9.13 14.84
CA GLU A 93 -6.44 -9.49 14.28
C GLU A 93 -6.37 -10.94 13.77
N ARG A 94 -7.24 -11.81 14.28
CA ARG A 94 -7.41 -13.17 13.76
C ARG A 94 -8.45 -13.14 12.65
N PHE A 95 -8.03 -13.46 11.44
CA PHE A 95 -8.93 -13.62 10.31
C PHE A 95 -9.63 -14.97 10.34
N GLY A 96 -10.87 -14.99 9.85
CA GLY A 96 -11.77 -16.14 9.90
C GLY A 96 -13.00 -15.83 10.76
N SER A 97 -13.63 -16.88 11.29
CA SER A 97 -14.77 -16.75 12.18
C SER A 97 -14.42 -15.97 13.45
N ASP A 98 -15.28 -15.04 13.86
CA ASP A 98 -15.16 -14.28 15.11
C ASP A 98 -15.92 -14.93 16.27
N SER A 99 -16.63 -16.03 16.02
CA SER A 99 -17.46 -16.72 17.00
C SER A 99 -16.67 -17.30 18.18
N GLU A 100 -15.38 -17.56 17.99
CA GLU A 100 -14.46 -18.11 19.01
C GLU A 100 -14.03 -17.07 20.04
N PHE A 101 -14.31 -15.79 19.81
CA PHE A 101 -13.87 -14.69 20.66
C PHE A 101 -15.04 -14.15 21.50
N ALA A 102 -14.78 -13.89 22.78
CA ALA A 102 -15.73 -13.25 23.67
C ALA A 102 -16.01 -11.79 23.23
N PRO A 103 -17.24 -11.25 23.42
CA PRO A 103 -17.51 -9.84 23.15
C PRO A 103 -16.56 -8.90 23.90
N ARG A 104 -16.15 -7.81 23.26
CA ARG A 104 -15.29 -6.81 23.88
C ARG A 104 -15.95 -6.17 25.10
N HIS A 105 -15.22 -6.15 26.22
CA HIS A 105 -15.61 -5.39 27.40
C HIS A 105 -15.47 -3.88 27.16
N LYS A 106 -16.33 -3.06 27.79
CA LYS A 106 -16.23 -1.60 27.71
C LYS A 106 -14.95 -1.04 28.32
N ARG A 107 -14.39 -1.76 29.31
CA ARG A 107 -13.12 -1.44 29.96
C ARG A 107 -12.26 -2.69 30.00
N PHE A 108 -11.02 -2.57 29.58
CA PHE A 108 -10.01 -3.61 29.69
C PHE A 108 -9.49 -3.66 31.12
N ALA A 109 -9.30 -4.88 31.60
CA ALA A 109 -8.56 -5.17 32.80
C ALA A 109 -7.48 -6.21 32.47
N LEU A 110 -6.39 -6.19 33.21
CA LEU A 110 -5.45 -7.30 33.15
C LEU A 110 -6.13 -8.53 33.75
N GLY A 111 -6.23 -9.59 32.96
CA GLY A 111 -6.72 -10.89 33.43
C GLY A 111 -5.74 -11.57 34.38
N PRO A 112 -5.96 -12.85 34.72
CA PRO A 112 -4.99 -13.61 35.49
C PRO A 112 -3.65 -13.66 34.76
N ARG A 113 -2.56 -13.56 35.53
CA ARG A 113 -1.21 -13.75 35.00
C ARG A 113 -1.16 -15.11 34.31
N ASN A 114 -0.66 -15.14 33.08
CA ASN A 114 -0.37 -16.40 32.41
C ASN A 114 1.14 -16.54 32.22
N THR A 115 1.66 -17.71 32.57
CA THR A 115 3.00 -18.14 32.13
C THR A 115 2.88 -18.57 30.68
N SER A 116 2.66 -17.60 29.80
CA SER A 116 2.49 -17.85 28.39
C SER A 116 3.81 -18.30 27.75
N VAL A 117 3.71 -19.07 26.66
CA VAL A 117 4.79 -19.34 25.70
C VAL A 117 5.49 -18.05 25.25
N VAL A 118 4.86 -16.88 25.41
CA VAL A 118 5.45 -15.55 25.19
C VAL A 118 6.81 -15.38 25.88
N ARG A 119 7.02 -15.89 27.11
CA ARG A 119 8.34 -15.78 27.76
C ARG A 119 9.42 -16.57 27.02
N GLN A 120 9.07 -17.73 26.48
CA GLN A 120 10.00 -18.56 25.69
C GLN A 120 10.39 -17.87 24.36
N CYS A 121 9.58 -16.91 23.92
CA CYS A 121 9.82 -16.09 22.73
C CYS A 121 10.80 -14.94 22.96
N ALA A 122 11.06 -14.55 24.21
CA ALA A 122 12.03 -13.53 24.57
C ALA A 122 13.39 -14.13 24.94
N ARG A 123 14.40 -13.28 25.15
CA ARG A 123 15.68 -13.71 25.72
C ARG A 123 15.49 -14.25 27.15
N PRO A 124 16.28 -15.24 27.59
CA PRO A 124 16.10 -15.88 28.90
C PRO A 124 16.19 -14.93 30.11
N ASP A 125 16.94 -13.84 29.99
CA ASP A 125 17.16 -12.81 31.01
C ASP A 125 16.08 -11.72 31.03
N ALA A 126 15.15 -11.72 30.06
CA ALA A 126 14.07 -10.75 30.00
C ALA A 126 13.06 -10.98 31.15
N THR A 127 12.86 -9.95 31.98
CA THR A 127 12.02 -10.03 33.18
C THR A 127 10.75 -9.20 33.06
N PHE A 128 9.69 -9.83 32.58
CA PHE A 128 8.35 -9.25 32.49
C PHE A 128 7.25 -10.28 32.77
N GLU A 129 6.09 -9.78 33.16
CA GLU A 129 4.85 -10.53 33.27
C GLU A 129 4.02 -10.36 31.99
N THR A 130 3.23 -11.38 31.66
CA THR A 130 2.39 -11.37 30.46
C THR A 130 0.92 -11.59 30.80
N TYR A 131 0.09 -10.84 30.10
CA TYR A 131 -1.36 -10.89 30.19
C TYR A 131 -1.88 -11.05 28.76
N TRP A 132 -2.58 -12.15 28.51
CA TRP A 132 -3.09 -12.50 27.19
C TRP A 132 -4.60 -12.65 27.25
N SER A 133 -5.31 -12.04 26.31
CA SER A 133 -6.76 -12.12 26.21
C SER A 133 -7.18 -12.07 24.74
N GLY A 134 -8.41 -12.50 24.45
CA GLY A 134 -9.04 -12.31 23.15
C GLY A 134 -10.37 -11.59 23.27
N PHE A 135 -10.75 -10.85 22.24
CA PHE A 135 -12.08 -10.26 22.16
C PHE A 135 -12.56 -10.15 20.70
N ARG A 136 -13.89 -10.04 20.49
CA ARG A 136 -14.49 -9.63 19.22
C ARG A 136 -15.13 -8.26 19.32
N ASP A 137 -14.97 -7.49 18.26
CA ASP A 137 -15.60 -6.19 18.07
C ASP A 137 -15.80 -5.95 16.56
N GLY A 138 -16.93 -5.37 16.18
CA GLY A 138 -17.22 -5.05 14.78
C GLY A 138 -17.12 -6.22 13.81
N GLY A 139 -17.46 -7.45 14.22
CA GLY A 139 -17.39 -8.65 13.35
C GLY A 139 -15.97 -9.19 13.12
N ARG A 140 -15.02 -8.84 13.99
CA ARG A 140 -13.59 -9.17 13.88
C ARG A 140 -13.09 -9.73 15.22
N GLY A 141 -12.27 -10.77 15.18
CA GLY A 141 -11.61 -11.35 16.36
C GLY A 141 -10.20 -10.79 16.56
N PHE A 142 -9.81 -10.56 17.82
CA PHE A 142 -8.51 -9.99 18.18
C PHE A 142 -7.88 -10.73 19.35
N HIS A 143 -6.56 -10.88 19.29
CA HIS A 143 -5.71 -11.21 20.44
C HIS A 143 -5.01 -9.95 20.94
N VAL A 144 -4.89 -9.86 22.27
CA VAL A 144 -4.16 -8.79 22.96
C VAL A 144 -3.14 -9.42 23.87
N LEU A 145 -1.91 -8.95 23.76
CA LEU A 145 -0.84 -9.20 24.73
C LEU A 145 -0.48 -7.88 25.40
N VAL A 146 -0.45 -7.87 26.73
CA VAL A 146 0.19 -6.84 27.53
C VAL A 146 1.36 -7.48 28.27
N ALA A 147 2.57 -7.00 28.01
CA ALA A 147 3.79 -7.37 28.74
C ALA A 147 4.19 -6.22 29.67
N VAL A 148 4.42 -6.53 30.95
CA VAL A 148 4.69 -5.56 32.01
C VAL A 148 6.02 -5.89 32.67
N GLY A 149 7.00 -4.99 32.60
CA GLY A 149 8.29 -5.14 33.25
C GLY A 149 8.13 -5.27 34.77
N ARG A 150 9.04 -6.00 35.42
CA ARG A 150 8.97 -6.36 36.85
C ARG A 150 8.86 -5.17 37.82
N SER A 151 9.31 -3.99 37.40
CA SER A 151 9.30 -2.74 38.18
C SER A 151 8.52 -1.63 37.47
N ALA A 152 7.63 -1.98 36.53
CA ALA A 152 6.79 -1.02 35.83
C ALA A 152 5.81 -0.36 36.81
N PRO A 153 5.76 0.99 36.88
CA PRO A 153 4.80 1.68 37.73
C PRO A 153 3.35 1.42 37.31
N ASP A 154 2.42 1.37 38.27
CA ASP A 154 0.99 1.19 37.99
C ASP A 154 0.42 2.22 37.02
N ALA A 155 0.98 3.44 37.01
CA ALA A 155 0.61 4.47 36.06
C ALA A 155 0.81 4.02 34.60
N ARG A 156 1.89 3.28 34.30
CA ARG A 156 2.18 2.73 32.97
C ARG A 156 1.21 1.61 32.60
N VAL A 157 0.83 0.78 33.57
CA VAL A 157 -0.20 -0.24 33.39
C VAL A 157 -1.56 0.40 33.09
N ARG A 158 -1.96 1.42 33.85
CA ARG A 158 -3.20 2.18 33.58
C ARG A 158 -3.19 2.84 32.20
N GLN A 159 -2.05 3.37 31.75
CA GLN A 159 -1.90 3.89 30.39
C GLN A 159 -2.08 2.81 29.31
N ALA A 160 -1.57 1.60 29.54
CA ALA A 160 -1.75 0.47 28.62
C ALA A 160 -3.24 0.09 28.48
N LEU A 161 -3.97 0.05 29.60
CA LEU A 161 -5.40 -0.22 29.60
C LEU A 161 -6.19 0.92 28.94
N ALA A 162 -5.86 2.18 29.24
CA ALA A 162 -6.47 3.34 28.60
C ALA A 162 -6.25 3.36 27.07
N LEU A 163 -5.08 2.92 26.60
CA LEU A 163 -4.81 2.72 25.16
C LEU A 163 -5.80 1.71 24.59
N LEU A 164 -5.96 0.54 25.22
CA LEU A 164 -6.89 -0.50 24.77
C LEU A 164 -8.37 -0.07 24.84
N ASP A 165 -8.75 0.69 25.87
CA ASP A 165 -10.09 1.27 26.03
C ASP A 165 -10.40 2.27 24.92
N SER A 166 -9.41 3.08 24.53
CA SER A 166 -9.56 4.09 23.48
C SER A 166 -9.74 3.50 22.07
N MET A 167 -9.47 2.21 21.88
CA MET A 167 -9.54 1.63 20.54
C MET A 167 -10.95 1.68 20.00
N GLN A 168 -11.09 2.07 18.75
CA GLN A 168 -12.35 2.02 18.03
C GLN A 168 -12.14 1.27 16.73
N ILE A 169 -13.01 0.30 16.49
CA ILE A 169 -12.84 -0.73 15.47
C ILE A 169 -13.98 -0.56 14.47
N ALA A 170 -13.62 -0.21 13.23
CA ALA A 170 -14.59 -0.18 12.14
C ALA A 170 -15.17 -1.58 11.92
N ALA A 171 -16.50 -1.65 11.90
CA ALA A 171 -17.23 -2.89 11.69
C ALA A 171 -16.99 -3.45 10.29
N ARG A 172 -16.96 -4.78 10.18
CA ARG A 172 -16.85 -5.53 8.93
C ARG A 172 -17.81 -6.71 8.93
N PRO A 173 -18.27 -7.17 7.76
CA PRO A 173 -18.92 -8.47 7.66
C PRO A 173 -17.99 -9.57 8.20
N PRO A 174 -18.50 -10.49 9.04
CA PRO A 174 -17.70 -11.60 9.54
C PRO A 174 -17.18 -12.48 8.40
N VAL A 175 -15.89 -12.83 8.46
CA VAL A 175 -15.28 -13.75 7.49
C VAL A 175 -15.64 -15.19 7.87
N ARG A 176 -16.37 -15.90 7.01
CA ARG A 176 -16.81 -17.29 7.28
C ARG A 176 -15.81 -18.31 6.75
N ILE A 177 -14.57 -18.19 7.20
CA ILE A 177 -13.50 -19.13 6.88
C ILE A 177 -12.96 -19.61 8.21
N ASN A 178 -12.64 -20.90 8.32
CA ASN A 178 -11.99 -21.45 9.50
C ASN A 178 -10.74 -20.62 9.83
N PRO A 179 -10.63 -20.02 11.03
CA PRO A 179 -9.47 -19.22 11.41
C PRO A 179 -8.13 -19.92 11.26
N ASP A 180 -8.07 -21.25 11.41
CA ASP A 180 -6.84 -22.03 11.24
C ASP A 180 -6.43 -22.20 9.78
N ASP A 181 -7.39 -22.08 8.86
CA ASP A 181 -7.15 -22.17 7.41
C ASP A 181 -7.09 -20.80 6.74
N ALA A 182 -7.41 -19.71 7.45
CA ALA A 182 -7.58 -18.39 6.87
C ALA A 182 -6.25 -17.72 6.49
N ILE A 183 -6.05 -17.51 5.19
CA ILE A 183 -4.90 -16.82 4.61
C ILE A 183 -5.35 -15.44 4.09
N PRO A 184 -4.88 -14.33 4.68
CA PRO A 184 -5.13 -13.01 4.13
C PRO A 184 -4.25 -12.76 2.90
N GLU A 185 -4.86 -12.26 1.83
CA GLU A 185 -4.20 -11.86 0.59
C GLU A 185 -4.45 -10.36 0.36
N ARG A 186 -3.40 -9.62 -0.02
CA ARG A 186 -3.50 -8.20 -0.35
C ARG A 186 -3.04 -7.94 -1.77
N ASP A 187 -3.87 -7.25 -2.53
CA ASP A 187 -3.50 -6.64 -3.79
C ASP A 187 -3.61 -5.12 -3.69
N ALA A 188 -2.50 -4.49 -3.28
CA ALA A 188 -2.42 -3.04 -3.22
C ALA A 188 -2.57 -2.38 -4.60
N ALA A 189 -2.16 -3.07 -5.68
CA ALA A 189 -2.22 -2.59 -7.06
C ALA A 189 -3.66 -2.53 -7.58
N ALA A 190 -4.43 -3.60 -7.33
CA ALA A 190 -5.87 -3.68 -7.64
C ALA A 190 -6.76 -3.03 -6.57
N GLY A 191 -6.21 -2.61 -5.42
CA GLY A 191 -6.98 -2.10 -4.30
C GLY A 191 -8.01 -3.11 -3.78
N VAL A 192 -7.65 -4.39 -3.78
CA VAL A 192 -8.49 -5.49 -3.33
C VAL A 192 -7.71 -6.30 -2.29
N ASP A 193 -8.27 -6.43 -1.10
CA ASP A 193 -7.79 -7.39 -0.10
C ASP A 193 -8.85 -8.47 0.11
N LEU A 194 -8.45 -9.69 0.45
CA LEU A 194 -9.37 -10.79 0.75
C LEU A 194 -8.77 -11.77 1.76
N VAL A 195 -9.59 -12.73 2.19
CA VAL A 195 -9.18 -13.89 2.96
C VAL A 195 -9.62 -15.14 2.20
N HIS A 196 -8.75 -16.13 2.10
CA HIS A 196 -9.08 -17.42 1.51
C HIS A 196 -8.61 -18.59 2.38
N PRO A 197 -9.26 -19.77 2.30
CA PRO A 197 -8.76 -20.96 2.97
C PRO A 197 -7.40 -21.38 2.39
N ILE A 198 -6.57 -22.06 3.19
CA ILE A 198 -5.23 -22.52 2.81
C ILE A 198 -5.24 -23.47 1.59
N ALA A 199 -6.34 -24.19 1.39
CA ALA A 199 -6.54 -25.05 0.22
C ALA A 199 -6.64 -24.26 -1.09
N TRP A 200 -7.05 -22.99 -1.03
CA TRP A 200 -7.12 -22.09 -2.17
C TRP A 200 -5.80 -21.36 -2.35
N ARG A 201 -5.41 -21.16 -3.60
CA ARG A 201 -4.24 -20.36 -3.95
C ARG A 201 -4.61 -19.33 -4.98
N ARG A 202 -4.04 -18.14 -4.84
CA ARG A 202 -4.12 -17.11 -5.87
C ARG A 202 -3.19 -17.45 -7.04
N PHE A 203 -3.69 -17.33 -8.25
CA PHE A 203 -2.88 -17.42 -9.46
C PHE A 203 -2.30 -16.04 -9.81
N ARG A 204 -1.01 -15.99 -10.17
CA ARG A 204 -0.24 -14.75 -10.46
C ARG A 204 0.61 -14.95 -11.73
N PRO A 205 0.04 -14.90 -12.95
CA PRO A 205 0.05 -13.74 -13.90
C PRO A 205 -1.39 -13.46 -14.43
N PRO A 206 -1.65 -12.53 -15.38
CA PRO A 206 -2.97 -12.51 -16.05
C PRO A 206 -3.28 -13.87 -16.67
N LEU A 207 -4.48 -14.40 -16.44
CA LEU A 207 -4.91 -15.68 -17.02
C LEU A 207 -5.34 -15.51 -18.47
N THR A 208 -5.80 -14.31 -18.83
CA THR A 208 -6.33 -13.97 -20.15
C THR A 208 -5.72 -12.67 -20.68
N GLN A 209 -5.65 -12.50 -22.01
CA GLN A 209 -5.17 -11.27 -22.65
C GLN A 209 -6.27 -10.21 -22.81
N ALA A 210 -7.53 -10.64 -22.93
CA ALA A 210 -8.65 -9.73 -23.19
C ALA A 210 -9.02 -8.84 -22.00
N ILE A 211 -8.63 -9.24 -20.79
CA ILE A 211 -8.85 -8.46 -19.56
C ILE A 211 -7.47 -8.04 -19.03
N PRO A 212 -7.23 -6.77 -18.67
CA PRO A 212 -5.94 -6.40 -18.09
C PRO A 212 -5.67 -7.15 -16.78
N GLY A 213 -4.45 -7.64 -16.58
CA GLY A 213 -4.14 -8.45 -15.40
C GLY A 213 -4.37 -7.77 -14.04
N ARG A 214 -4.29 -6.44 -13.98
CA ARG A 214 -4.60 -5.68 -12.75
C ARG A 214 -6.09 -5.71 -12.40
N ASP A 215 -6.93 -5.96 -13.40
CA ASP A 215 -8.38 -6.02 -13.29
C ASP A 215 -8.82 -7.49 -13.10
N GLN A 216 -7.89 -8.45 -13.01
CA GLN A 216 -8.18 -9.87 -12.79
C GLN A 216 -7.83 -10.32 -11.36
N LEU A 217 -8.71 -11.10 -10.76
CA LEU A 217 -8.46 -11.86 -9.54
C LEU A 217 -8.86 -13.32 -9.78
N ALA A 218 -7.89 -14.22 -9.69
CA ALA A 218 -8.10 -15.65 -9.90
C ALA A 218 -7.60 -16.47 -8.71
N LEU A 219 -8.44 -17.36 -8.19
CA LEU A 219 -8.08 -18.32 -7.15
C LEU A 219 -8.59 -19.72 -7.53
N GLY A 220 -7.83 -20.74 -7.17
CA GLY A 220 -8.28 -22.13 -7.33
C GLY A 220 -7.70 -23.07 -6.29
N THR A 221 -8.30 -24.25 -6.15
CA THR A 221 -7.82 -25.28 -5.21
C THR A 221 -6.75 -26.21 -5.82
N PHE A 222 -6.42 -26.02 -7.10
CA PHE A 222 -5.48 -26.84 -7.86
C PHE A 222 -4.22 -26.04 -8.23
N ARG A 223 -3.18 -26.74 -8.68
CA ARG A 223 -1.97 -26.09 -9.21
C ARG A 223 -2.20 -25.74 -10.68
N LEU A 224 -1.92 -24.48 -11.03
CA LEU A 224 -2.01 -24.00 -12.40
C LEU A 224 -0.60 -23.78 -12.96
N HIS A 225 -0.28 -24.47 -14.04
CA HIS A 225 0.91 -24.21 -14.84
C HIS A 225 0.49 -23.54 -16.12
N GLN A 226 0.74 -22.23 -16.22
CA GLN A 226 0.41 -21.42 -17.39
C GLN A 226 1.57 -20.49 -17.69
N SER A 227 2.23 -20.71 -18.84
CA SER A 227 3.40 -19.92 -19.25
C SER A 227 3.04 -18.60 -19.93
N ARG A 228 1.82 -18.50 -20.48
CA ARG A 228 1.32 -17.32 -21.19
C ARG A 228 -0.20 -17.17 -21.02
N PRO A 229 -0.74 -15.95 -20.96
CA PRO A 229 -2.18 -15.73 -20.82
C PRO A 229 -2.93 -16.28 -22.04
N ASP A 230 -4.12 -16.85 -21.81
CA ASP A 230 -5.01 -17.32 -22.87
C ASP A 230 -5.39 -16.14 -23.79
N PRO A 231 -5.39 -16.32 -25.12
CA PRO A 231 -5.55 -15.21 -26.07
C PRO A 231 -6.90 -14.50 -25.97
N ASN A 232 -7.92 -15.19 -25.47
CA ASN A 232 -9.31 -14.73 -25.46
C ASN A 232 -9.70 -14.32 -24.03
N CYS A 233 -10.96 -13.91 -23.83
CA CYS A 233 -11.52 -13.66 -22.49
C CYS A 233 -11.71 -14.93 -21.64
N THR A 234 -11.66 -16.11 -22.24
CA THR A 234 -11.82 -17.39 -21.54
C THR A 234 -10.54 -17.82 -20.84
N PRO A 235 -10.55 -18.08 -19.51
CA PRO A 235 -9.42 -18.69 -18.80
C PRO A 235 -9.36 -20.20 -19.07
N ALA A 236 -9.26 -20.57 -20.35
CA ALA A 236 -9.40 -21.94 -20.84
C ALA A 236 -8.35 -22.89 -20.26
N THR A 237 -7.11 -22.41 -20.05
CA THR A 237 -6.05 -23.20 -19.44
C THR A 237 -6.38 -23.56 -17.99
N ALA A 238 -6.89 -22.60 -17.21
CA ALA A 238 -7.31 -22.85 -15.84
C ALA A 238 -8.54 -23.78 -15.76
N LEU A 239 -9.50 -23.60 -16.68
CA LEU A 239 -10.71 -24.45 -16.73
C LEU A 239 -10.40 -25.90 -17.08
N ARG A 240 -9.46 -26.16 -18.00
CA ARG A 240 -9.01 -27.53 -18.33
C ARG A 240 -8.19 -28.17 -17.22
N ALA A 241 -7.35 -27.39 -16.53
CA ALA A 241 -6.51 -27.90 -15.45
C ALA A 241 -7.27 -28.18 -14.14
N ARG A 242 -8.51 -27.68 -14.01
CA ARG A 242 -9.32 -27.84 -12.81
C ARG A 242 -9.78 -29.30 -12.64
N PRO A 243 -9.46 -29.98 -11.53
CA PRO A 243 -9.95 -31.33 -11.27
C PRO A 243 -11.47 -31.31 -11.01
N PRO A 244 -12.19 -32.46 -11.12
CA PRO A 244 -13.64 -32.52 -10.89
C PRO A 244 -14.09 -32.00 -9.52
N ARG A 245 -13.27 -32.22 -8.48
CA ARG A 245 -13.49 -31.69 -7.12
C ARG A 245 -12.84 -30.32 -6.88
N GLY A 246 -12.33 -29.69 -7.93
CA GLY A 246 -11.60 -28.43 -7.88
C GLY A 246 -12.53 -27.22 -7.87
N GLY A 247 -12.21 -26.27 -7.00
CA GLY A 247 -12.80 -24.93 -6.97
C GLY A 247 -11.99 -23.97 -7.84
N PHE A 248 -12.68 -23.08 -8.53
CA PHE A 248 -12.08 -21.98 -9.28
C PHE A 248 -12.96 -20.73 -9.20
N VAL A 249 -12.35 -19.59 -8.92
CA VAL A 249 -12.96 -18.27 -8.98
C VAL A 249 -12.16 -17.43 -9.95
N PHE A 250 -12.84 -16.86 -10.94
CA PHE A 250 -12.30 -15.86 -11.84
C PHE A 250 -13.16 -14.60 -11.74
N MET A 251 -12.63 -13.58 -11.08
CA MET A 251 -13.28 -12.28 -10.91
C MET A 251 -12.53 -11.23 -11.73
N TYR A 252 -13.28 -10.30 -12.31
CA TYR A 252 -12.70 -9.14 -12.97
C TYR A 252 -13.47 -7.86 -12.66
N GLU A 253 -12.76 -6.73 -12.77
CA GLU A 253 -13.33 -5.39 -12.69
C GLU A 253 -13.74 -4.89 -14.08
N SER A 254 -14.94 -4.34 -14.19
CA SER A 254 -15.42 -3.69 -15.41
C SER A 254 -15.25 -2.18 -15.32
N THR A 255 -14.72 -1.58 -16.37
CA THR A 255 -14.71 -0.12 -16.53
C THR A 255 -16.01 0.29 -17.20
N LEU A 256 -16.92 0.88 -16.42
CA LEU A 256 -18.25 1.28 -16.85
C LEU A 256 -18.43 2.80 -16.73
N ASP A 257 -19.29 3.39 -17.55
CA ASP A 257 -19.74 4.75 -17.30
C ASP A 257 -20.69 4.83 -16.08
N PRO A 258 -21.00 6.02 -15.53
CA PRO A 258 -21.83 6.14 -14.34
C PRO A 258 -23.25 5.55 -14.49
N THR A 259 -23.83 5.60 -15.69
CA THR A 259 -25.17 5.10 -15.98
C THR A 259 -25.18 3.58 -16.03
N GLU A 260 -24.18 2.98 -16.68
CA GLU A 260 -23.96 1.54 -16.69
C GLU A 260 -23.64 1.01 -15.29
N LEU A 261 -22.77 1.69 -14.55
CA LEU A 261 -22.42 1.35 -13.18
C LEU A 261 -23.65 1.34 -12.26
N ALA A 262 -24.58 2.28 -12.44
CA ALA A 262 -25.81 2.35 -11.64
C ALA A 262 -26.72 1.12 -11.83
N ARG A 263 -26.63 0.42 -12.97
CA ARG A 263 -27.39 -0.82 -13.23
C ARG A 263 -26.80 -2.04 -12.51
N ILE A 264 -25.55 -1.97 -12.07
CA ILE A 264 -24.92 -3.05 -11.30
C ILE A 264 -25.42 -2.97 -9.86
N PRO A 265 -25.91 -4.09 -9.28
CA PRO A 265 -26.45 -4.07 -7.92
C PRO A 265 -25.37 -3.71 -6.90
N PRO A 266 -25.68 -2.89 -5.88
CA PRO A 266 -24.75 -2.63 -4.78
C PRO A 266 -24.40 -3.94 -4.07
N ARG A 267 -23.16 -4.06 -3.61
CA ARG A 267 -22.69 -5.27 -2.94
C ARG A 267 -23.53 -5.56 -1.69
N PRO A 268 -24.24 -6.71 -1.64
CA PRO A 268 -24.98 -7.10 -0.46
C PRO A 268 -24.03 -7.50 0.67
N ARG A 269 -24.54 -7.56 1.91
CA ARG A 269 -23.76 -8.08 3.06
C ARG A 269 -23.35 -9.54 2.90
N ARG A 270 -24.07 -10.29 2.07
CA ARG A 270 -23.78 -11.67 1.68
C ARG A 270 -24.04 -11.85 0.20
N LEU A 271 -23.04 -12.29 -0.53
CA LEU A 271 -23.16 -12.58 -1.94
C LEU A 271 -23.90 -13.89 -2.16
N THR A 272 -24.70 -13.91 -3.21
CA THR A 272 -25.43 -15.09 -3.67
C THR A 272 -25.08 -15.34 -5.13
N LEU A 273 -24.89 -16.61 -5.49
CA LEU A 273 -24.62 -17.00 -6.87
C LEU A 273 -25.92 -17.09 -7.66
N SER A 274 -25.91 -16.53 -8.87
CA SER A 274 -26.95 -16.80 -9.86
C SER A 274 -26.93 -18.27 -10.27
N PRO A 275 -28.05 -18.85 -10.72
CA PRO A 275 -28.08 -20.20 -11.28
C PRO A 275 -27.03 -20.37 -12.38
N ALA A 276 -26.49 -21.59 -12.49
CA ALA A 276 -25.49 -21.90 -13.52
C ALA A 276 -26.08 -21.70 -14.92
N ARG A 277 -25.36 -20.96 -15.77
CA ARG A 277 -25.74 -20.71 -17.16
C ARG A 277 -24.49 -20.68 -18.05
N PRO A 278 -24.62 -21.00 -19.35
CA PRO A 278 -23.53 -20.81 -20.30
C PRO A 278 -23.31 -19.31 -20.55
N TYR A 279 -22.06 -18.86 -20.46
CA TYR A 279 -21.64 -17.51 -20.83
C TYR A 279 -20.62 -17.58 -21.96
N GLU A 280 -20.69 -16.65 -22.91
CA GLU A 280 -19.84 -16.61 -24.11
C GLU A 280 -18.35 -16.82 -23.81
N CYS A 281 -17.80 -16.05 -22.87
CA CYS A 281 -16.39 -16.16 -22.47
C CYS A 281 -16.12 -17.24 -21.43
N PHE A 282 -17.09 -17.62 -20.62
CA PHE A 282 -16.84 -18.31 -19.35
C PHE A 282 -17.46 -19.70 -19.26
N GLY A 283 -18.16 -20.13 -20.32
CA GLY A 283 -18.88 -21.39 -20.35
C GLY A 283 -19.91 -21.50 -19.22
N LEU A 284 -20.24 -22.74 -18.86
CA LEU A 284 -21.15 -23.02 -17.74
C LEU A 284 -20.51 -22.61 -16.42
N SER A 285 -21.05 -21.59 -15.77
CA SER A 285 -20.56 -21.09 -14.49
C SER A 285 -21.66 -20.48 -13.63
N TRP A 286 -21.40 -20.41 -12.33
CA TRP A 286 -22.20 -19.62 -11.40
C TRP A 286 -21.63 -18.20 -11.38
N ARG A 287 -22.49 -17.19 -11.49
CA ARG A 287 -22.06 -15.79 -11.61
C ARG A 287 -22.59 -14.95 -10.46
N VAL A 288 -21.78 -14.00 -10.00
CA VAL A 288 -22.23 -12.90 -9.16
C VAL A 288 -21.66 -11.59 -9.70
N ASP A 289 -22.53 -10.59 -9.79
CA ASP A 289 -22.20 -9.23 -10.21
C ASP A 289 -22.49 -8.30 -9.04
N PHE A 290 -21.61 -7.35 -8.77
CA PHE A 290 -21.84 -6.35 -7.72
C PHE A 290 -21.00 -5.08 -7.94
N ARG A 291 -21.44 -3.96 -7.37
CA ARG A 291 -20.65 -2.74 -7.25
C ARG A 291 -20.31 -2.42 -5.81
N ASP A 292 -19.08 -1.98 -5.57
CA ASP A 292 -18.57 -1.60 -4.26
C ASP A 292 -17.59 -0.43 -4.44
N GLY A 293 -17.75 0.62 -3.64
CA GLY A 293 -16.89 1.80 -3.68
C GLY A 293 -16.72 2.41 -5.08
N GLY A 294 -17.79 2.53 -5.87
CA GLY A 294 -17.72 3.12 -7.21
C GLY A 294 -17.07 2.24 -8.29
N ARG A 295 -16.89 0.94 -8.03
CA ARG A 295 -16.28 -0.04 -8.94
C ARG A 295 -17.26 -1.18 -9.19
N ALA A 296 -17.23 -1.77 -10.38
CA ALA A 296 -18.08 -2.91 -10.75
C ALA A 296 -17.25 -4.17 -10.92
N PHE A 297 -17.74 -5.28 -10.36
CA PHE A 297 -17.07 -6.58 -10.42
C PHE A 297 -18.04 -7.66 -10.89
N THR A 298 -17.51 -8.57 -11.70
CA THR A 298 -18.16 -9.81 -12.07
C THR A 298 -17.26 -10.96 -11.65
N ALA A 299 -17.81 -11.94 -10.94
CA ALA A 299 -17.11 -13.17 -10.56
C ALA A 299 -17.81 -14.40 -11.14
N HIS A 300 -17.03 -15.22 -11.83
CA HIS A 300 -17.41 -16.56 -12.27
C HIS A 300 -16.83 -17.60 -11.32
N VAL A 301 -17.71 -18.47 -10.84
CA VAL A 301 -17.40 -19.50 -9.84
C VAL A 301 -17.67 -20.88 -10.42
N TYR A 302 -16.72 -21.78 -10.21
CA TYR A 302 -16.75 -23.15 -10.69
C TYR A 302 -16.39 -24.12 -9.56
N GLY A 303 -17.07 -25.25 -9.50
CA GLY A 303 -16.75 -26.34 -8.57
C GLY A 303 -18.00 -27.05 -8.06
N PRO A 304 -17.82 -28.12 -7.26
CA PRO A 304 -18.90 -28.73 -6.48
C PRO A 304 -19.51 -27.76 -5.46
N PRO A 305 -20.67 -28.08 -4.86
CA PRO A 305 -21.34 -27.22 -3.88
C PRO A 305 -20.43 -26.72 -2.75
N ARG A 306 -19.54 -27.58 -2.22
CA ARG A 306 -18.60 -27.23 -1.15
C ARG A 306 -17.63 -26.12 -1.59
N GLU A 307 -16.99 -26.27 -2.73
CA GLU A 307 -16.04 -25.30 -3.27
C GLU A 307 -16.74 -24.01 -3.68
N ARG A 308 -17.98 -24.07 -4.17
CA ARG A 308 -18.79 -22.86 -4.43
C ARG A 308 -19.11 -22.09 -3.16
N ALA A 309 -19.42 -22.78 -2.06
CA ALA A 309 -19.62 -22.14 -0.76
C ALA A 309 -18.34 -21.48 -0.24
N GLN A 310 -17.18 -22.13 -0.41
CA GLN A 310 -15.89 -21.54 -0.07
C GLN A 310 -15.56 -20.32 -0.95
N ALA A 311 -15.83 -20.40 -2.26
CA ALA A 311 -15.70 -19.27 -3.17
C ALA A 311 -16.55 -18.07 -2.76
N LEU A 312 -17.80 -18.29 -2.37
CA LEU A 312 -18.65 -17.24 -1.81
C LEU A 312 -18.07 -16.67 -0.51
N ALA A 313 -17.55 -17.50 0.40
CA ALA A 313 -16.90 -17.01 1.62
C ALA A 313 -15.65 -16.15 1.32
N ILE A 314 -14.88 -16.50 0.27
CA ILE A 314 -13.76 -15.69 -0.23
C ILE A 314 -14.27 -14.35 -0.75
N LEU A 315 -15.30 -14.34 -1.61
CA LEU A 315 -15.86 -13.12 -2.18
C LEU A 315 -16.52 -12.23 -1.11
N ASP A 316 -17.18 -12.80 -0.11
CA ASP A 316 -17.74 -12.07 1.04
C ASP A 316 -16.64 -11.40 1.88
N SER A 317 -15.42 -11.95 1.90
CA SER A 317 -14.28 -11.37 2.61
C SER A 317 -13.61 -10.19 1.88
N LEU A 318 -13.98 -9.92 0.62
CA LEU A 318 -13.35 -8.86 -0.18
C LEU A 318 -13.44 -7.52 0.52
N ARG A 319 -12.34 -6.79 0.57
CA ARG A 319 -12.27 -5.38 0.95
C ARG A 319 -11.78 -4.61 -0.26
N ILE A 320 -12.69 -3.81 -0.80
CA ILE A 320 -12.46 -3.04 -2.01
C ILE A 320 -12.14 -1.61 -1.59
N ARG A 321 -10.98 -1.12 -2.01
CA ARG A 321 -10.67 0.29 -1.88
C ARG A 321 -11.58 1.05 -2.86
N PRO A 322 -12.35 2.04 -2.39
CA PRO A 322 -13.24 2.80 -3.26
C PRO A 322 -12.45 3.44 -4.39
N ALA A 323 -12.95 3.31 -5.61
CA ALA A 323 -12.59 4.24 -6.64
C ALA A 323 -13.12 5.62 -6.25
N PRO A 324 -12.41 6.66 -6.63
CA PRO A 324 -11.09 6.63 -7.28
C PRO A 324 -9.94 6.49 -6.25
N PHE A 325 -9.07 5.47 -6.40
CA PHE A 325 -7.91 5.27 -5.52
C PHE A 325 -6.59 5.28 -6.27
N SER A 326 -5.68 6.15 -5.85
CA SER A 326 -4.29 6.09 -6.30
C SER A 326 -3.53 5.04 -5.49
N THR A 327 -2.87 4.10 -6.15
CA THR A 327 -1.69 3.47 -5.53
C THR A 327 -0.58 4.52 -5.53
N ARG A 328 0.25 4.58 -4.48
CA ARG A 328 1.29 5.60 -4.40
C ARG A 328 2.25 5.40 -5.58
N LEU A 329 2.18 6.28 -6.58
CA LEU A 329 3.17 6.29 -7.64
C LEU A 329 4.55 6.52 -6.99
N HIS A 330 5.36 5.47 -6.99
CA HIS A 330 6.75 5.60 -6.58
C HIS A 330 7.47 6.48 -7.60
N ALA A 331 8.35 7.35 -7.12
CA ALA A 331 9.10 8.23 -7.99
C ALA A 331 10.30 7.51 -8.59
N ALA A 332 10.59 7.78 -9.86
CA ALA A 332 11.88 7.56 -10.47
C ALA A 332 12.95 8.35 -9.69
N ARG A 333 14.18 7.84 -9.66
CA ARG A 333 15.26 8.54 -8.96
C ARG A 333 16.49 8.61 -9.82
N PHE A 334 16.92 9.84 -10.07
CA PHE A 334 18.22 10.16 -10.61
C PHE A 334 19.33 9.78 -9.61
N ARG A 335 20.53 9.46 -10.10
CA ARG A 335 21.65 9.01 -9.26
C ARG A 335 22.40 10.16 -8.62
N ALA A 336 22.23 11.37 -9.14
CA ALA A 336 23.03 12.53 -8.76
C ALA A 336 24.53 12.30 -9.06
N THR A 337 24.86 11.99 -10.32
CA THR A 337 26.28 11.94 -10.72
C THR A 337 26.93 13.32 -10.54
N ALA A 338 28.27 13.36 -10.44
CA ALA A 338 29.01 14.58 -10.14
C ALA A 338 28.57 15.77 -11.02
N GLY A 339 28.20 16.88 -10.37
CA GLY A 339 27.68 18.08 -11.03
C GLY A 339 26.14 18.17 -11.13
N PHE A 340 25.41 17.07 -10.90
CA PHE A 340 23.95 17.08 -10.86
C PHE A 340 23.39 17.12 -9.43
N ARG A 341 22.43 18.02 -9.23
CA ARG A 341 21.51 18.04 -8.08
C ARG A 341 20.25 17.30 -8.44
N THR A 342 19.65 16.57 -7.50
CA THR A 342 18.41 15.82 -7.75
C THR A 342 17.33 16.19 -6.75
N ARG A 343 16.08 16.12 -7.19
CA ARG A 343 14.90 16.40 -6.36
C ARG A 343 13.74 15.54 -6.85
N VAL A 344 12.83 15.22 -5.94
CA VAL A 344 11.59 14.52 -6.27
C VAL A 344 10.42 15.31 -5.69
N SER A 345 9.35 15.45 -6.47
CA SER A 345 8.14 16.11 -6.02
C SER A 345 7.40 15.30 -4.96
N GLY A 346 6.60 16.00 -4.14
CA GLY A 346 5.49 15.37 -3.45
C GLY A 346 4.57 14.65 -4.44
N PRO A 347 3.79 13.65 -4.00
CA PRO A 347 2.75 13.09 -4.85
C PRO A 347 1.75 14.19 -5.21
N GLN A 348 1.46 14.34 -6.50
CA GLN A 348 0.43 15.24 -6.99
C GLN A 348 -0.81 14.45 -7.40
N HIS A 349 -1.96 14.98 -7.03
CA HIS A 349 -3.27 14.45 -7.38
C HIS A 349 -4.12 15.62 -7.88
N GLU A 350 -4.27 15.76 -9.20
CA GLU A 350 -5.19 16.75 -9.78
C GLU A 350 -6.63 16.25 -9.76
N SER A 351 -6.77 14.93 -9.90
CA SER A 351 -7.97 14.23 -9.58
C SER A 351 -7.56 12.92 -8.94
N SER A 352 -8.54 12.28 -8.37
CA SER A 352 -8.45 10.94 -7.84
C SER A 352 -8.11 9.86 -8.88
N CYS A 353 -8.28 10.18 -10.16
CA CYS A 353 -7.86 9.35 -11.28
C CYS A 353 -6.45 9.67 -11.78
N LEU A 354 -5.94 10.89 -11.59
CA LEU A 354 -4.64 11.34 -12.10
C LEU A 354 -3.63 11.46 -10.95
N GLY A 355 -2.68 10.53 -10.90
CA GLY A 355 -1.56 10.58 -9.96
C GLY A 355 -0.26 10.89 -10.69
N GLN A 356 0.47 11.91 -10.24
CA GLN A 356 1.71 12.38 -10.85
C GLN A 356 2.87 12.47 -9.86
N ARG A 357 4.08 12.20 -10.37
CA ARG A 357 5.36 12.42 -9.70
C ARG A 357 6.34 13.03 -10.69
N THR A 358 7.07 14.04 -10.24
CA THR A 358 8.15 14.63 -11.03
C THR A 358 9.48 14.40 -10.34
N SER A 359 10.43 13.85 -11.08
CA SER A 359 11.79 13.60 -10.61
C SER A 359 12.75 14.45 -11.43
N TRP A 360 13.72 15.06 -10.78
CA TRP A 360 14.57 16.08 -11.38
C TRP A 360 16.05 15.72 -11.27
N ALA A 361 16.81 16.08 -12.30
CA ALA A 361 18.26 16.24 -12.24
C ALA A 361 18.64 17.58 -12.88
N SER A 362 19.46 18.39 -12.22
CA SER A 362 19.88 19.67 -12.78
C SER A 362 21.29 20.05 -12.36
N THR A 363 22.03 20.69 -13.27
CA THR A 363 23.35 21.28 -12.97
C THR A 363 23.24 22.65 -12.30
N VAL A 364 22.04 23.26 -12.27
CA VAL A 364 21.76 24.52 -11.56
C VAL A 364 20.94 24.25 -10.28
N PRO A 365 20.92 25.19 -9.31
CA PRO A 365 20.06 25.09 -8.14
C PRO A 365 18.56 25.05 -8.52
N PHE A 366 17.76 24.39 -7.68
CA PHE A 366 16.31 24.34 -7.86
C PHE A 366 15.66 25.63 -7.33
N THR A 367 15.23 26.50 -8.22
CA THR A 367 14.57 27.78 -7.88
C THR A 367 13.07 27.80 -8.18
N ASP A 368 12.59 26.89 -9.04
CA ASP A 368 11.16 26.63 -9.28
C ASP A 368 10.60 25.59 -8.29
N GLY A 369 9.28 25.57 -8.16
CA GLY A 369 8.57 24.57 -7.38
C GLY A 369 8.90 23.13 -7.81
N PRO A 370 8.83 22.13 -6.91
CA PRO A 370 9.18 20.74 -7.24
C PRO A 370 8.28 20.07 -8.30
N SER A 371 7.19 20.74 -8.64
CA SER A 371 6.15 20.31 -9.55
C SER A 371 5.93 21.27 -10.74
N GLU A 372 6.69 22.36 -10.77
CA GLU A 372 6.53 23.44 -11.74
C GLU A 372 7.25 23.07 -13.03
N LEU A 373 6.47 22.69 -14.04
CA LEU A 373 6.91 22.34 -15.37
C LEU A 373 6.05 23.12 -16.38
N PRO A 374 6.67 23.88 -17.30
CA PRO A 374 8.12 24.08 -17.47
C PRO A 374 8.75 24.90 -16.31
N PRO A 375 10.04 24.69 -16.00
CA PRO A 375 10.72 25.39 -14.90
C PRO A 375 11.26 26.74 -15.37
N HIS A 376 10.43 27.78 -15.25
CA HIS A 376 10.72 29.10 -15.82
C HIS A 376 11.94 29.77 -15.20
N ARG A 377 12.12 29.76 -13.88
CA ARG A 377 13.25 30.43 -13.22
C ARG A 377 14.57 29.70 -13.44
N MET A 378 14.55 28.37 -13.45
CA MET A 378 15.73 27.56 -13.71
C MET A 378 16.16 27.68 -15.18
N THR A 379 15.22 27.66 -16.13
CA THR A 379 15.56 27.90 -17.56
C THR A 379 16.06 29.33 -17.79
N ALA A 380 15.45 30.33 -17.14
CA ALA A 380 15.91 31.71 -17.14
C ALA A 380 17.28 31.93 -16.46
N ALA A 381 17.79 30.96 -15.71
CA ALA A 381 19.10 31.02 -15.04
C ALA A 381 20.09 29.98 -15.60
N LEU A 382 19.73 29.25 -16.66
CA LEU A 382 20.52 28.14 -17.17
C LEU A 382 21.76 28.69 -17.91
N PRO A 383 23.00 28.42 -17.43
CA PRO A 383 24.21 28.83 -18.13
C PRO A 383 24.41 28.00 -19.40
N PRO A 384 25.26 28.43 -20.36
CA PRO A 384 25.44 27.73 -21.63
C PRO A 384 25.76 26.23 -21.50
N ASP A 385 26.56 25.84 -20.51
CA ASP A 385 26.93 24.45 -20.22
C ASP A 385 25.87 23.67 -19.40
N GLY A 386 24.86 24.36 -18.88
CA GLY A 386 23.85 23.83 -17.98
C GLY A 386 22.86 22.84 -18.62
N ILE A 387 22.35 21.94 -17.79
CA ILE A 387 21.40 20.88 -18.15
C ILE A 387 20.29 20.80 -17.09
N ILE A 388 19.03 20.72 -17.52
CA ILE A 388 17.87 20.42 -16.66
C ILE A 388 17.13 19.21 -17.23
N MET A 389 16.88 18.22 -16.40
CA MET A 389 16.07 17.05 -16.72
C MET A 389 14.91 16.92 -15.74
N ALA A 390 13.72 16.68 -16.25
CA ALA A 390 12.53 16.36 -15.48
C ALA A 390 11.87 15.11 -16.04
N VAL A 391 11.65 14.10 -15.21
CA VAL A 391 10.87 12.91 -15.54
C VAL A 391 9.53 13.05 -14.85
N VAL A 392 8.48 13.28 -15.63
CA VAL A 392 7.10 13.20 -15.18
C VAL A 392 6.63 11.76 -15.35
N GLN A 393 6.23 11.15 -14.24
CA GLN A 393 5.48 9.91 -14.26
C GLN A 393 4.04 10.24 -13.94
N TRP A 394 3.10 9.74 -14.73
CA TRP A 394 1.68 9.86 -14.40
C TRP A 394 0.91 8.59 -14.68
N ARG A 395 -0.21 8.46 -13.98
CA ARG A 395 -1.20 7.42 -14.18
C ARG A 395 -2.57 8.06 -14.29
N GLN A 396 -3.41 7.46 -15.10
CA GLN A 396 -4.81 7.84 -15.24
C GLN A 396 -5.70 6.62 -15.42
N CYS A 397 -6.97 6.75 -15.02
CA CYS A 397 -7.98 5.70 -15.14
C CYS A 397 -8.19 5.28 -16.61
N ARG A 398 -8.27 6.25 -17.53
CA ARG A 398 -8.44 6.00 -18.97
C ARG A 398 -7.12 5.75 -19.66
N ILE A 399 -7.06 4.70 -20.47
CA ILE A 399 -5.89 4.40 -21.31
C ILE A 399 -5.70 5.54 -22.32
N VAL A 400 -4.56 6.23 -22.26
CA VAL A 400 -4.14 7.15 -23.33
C VAL A 400 -3.79 6.31 -24.56
N ARG A 401 -4.49 6.52 -25.68
CA ARG A 401 -4.17 5.89 -26.96
C ARG A 401 -3.00 6.64 -27.63
N GLY A 402 -2.22 5.95 -28.47
CA GLY A 402 -1.12 6.57 -29.23
C GLY A 402 0.21 6.76 -28.49
N LEU A 403 0.32 6.40 -27.20
CA LEU A 403 1.61 6.43 -26.49
C LEU A 403 2.49 5.23 -26.90
N ARG A 404 3.72 5.52 -27.35
CA ARG A 404 4.74 4.51 -27.65
C ARG A 404 5.10 3.71 -26.39
N ALA A 405 5.26 2.39 -26.52
CA ALA A 405 5.82 1.57 -25.47
C ALA A 405 7.32 1.85 -25.30
N LEU A 406 7.76 2.18 -24.09
CA LEU A 406 9.14 2.47 -23.73
C LEU A 406 9.71 1.36 -22.84
N ARG A 407 11.04 1.24 -22.83
CA ARG A 407 11.77 0.34 -21.93
C ARG A 407 12.94 1.09 -21.29
N PRO A 408 13.18 0.94 -19.98
CA PRO A 408 14.39 1.47 -19.36
C PRO A 408 15.63 0.62 -19.74
N PRO A 409 16.83 1.23 -19.81
CA PRO A 409 17.09 2.67 -19.68
C PRO A 409 16.61 3.44 -20.92
N LEU A 410 16.12 4.67 -20.72
CA LEU A 410 15.74 5.56 -21.83
C LEU A 410 17.01 6.06 -22.55
N ARG A 411 16.91 6.24 -23.87
CA ARG A 411 17.99 6.77 -24.71
C ARG A 411 17.60 8.11 -25.31
N LEU A 412 18.51 9.09 -25.27
CA LEU A 412 18.30 10.40 -25.85
C LEU A 412 18.17 10.36 -27.38
N SER A 413 18.62 9.29 -28.03
CA SER A 413 18.34 9.00 -29.45
C SER A 413 16.84 8.90 -29.74
N ASP A 414 16.03 8.55 -28.74
CA ASP A 414 14.60 8.34 -28.91
C ASP A 414 13.78 9.60 -28.60
N ALA A 415 14.47 10.73 -28.33
CA ALA A 415 13.88 12.00 -27.98
C ALA A 415 13.50 12.82 -29.23
N VAL A 416 12.34 13.44 -29.16
CA VAL A 416 11.88 14.39 -30.16
C VAL A 416 12.31 15.79 -29.73
N ARG A 417 12.90 16.55 -30.66
CA ARG A 417 13.20 17.97 -30.43
C ARG A 417 11.92 18.78 -30.59
N MET A 418 11.60 19.57 -29.58
CA MET A 418 10.53 20.56 -29.62
C MET A 418 11.11 21.96 -29.42
N GLN A 419 10.42 22.95 -29.94
CA GLN A 419 10.69 24.34 -29.63
C GLN A 419 10.02 24.69 -28.29
N PHE A 420 10.76 25.33 -27.39
CA PHE A 420 10.24 25.90 -26.18
C PHE A 420 10.56 27.40 -26.16
N PRO A 421 9.55 28.29 -26.12
CA PRO A 421 9.78 29.72 -25.98
C PRO A 421 10.46 29.98 -24.62
N GLY A 422 11.76 30.24 -24.64
CA GLY A 422 12.51 30.51 -23.42
C GLY A 422 12.05 31.82 -22.78
N PRO A 423 12.14 31.94 -21.44
CA PRO A 423 11.74 33.15 -20.73
C PRO A 423 12.58 34.40 -21.08
N ARG A 424 13.72 34.25 -21.78
CA ARG A 424 14.54 35.37 -22.28
C ARG A 424 14.31 35.70 -23.77
N GLY A 425 13.26 35.11 -24.38
CA GLY A 425 13.01 35.25 -25.83
C GLY A 425 13.97 34.44 -26.70
N ASP A 426 14.86 33.65 -26.10
CA ASP A 426 15.72 32.68 -26.78
C ASP A 426 15.02 31.32 -26.88
N GLU A 427 15.05 30.71 -28.07
CA GLU A 427 14.61 29.33 -28.23
C GLU A 427 15.61 28.37 -27.59
N LEU A 428 15.27 27.82 -26.42
CA LEU A 428 16.04 26.73 -25.81
C LEU A 428 15.60 25.39 -26.42
N PRO A 429 16.54 24.49 -26.76
CA PRO A 429 16.17 23.18 -27.28
C PRO A 429 15.57 22.34 -26.15
N LEU A 430 14.29 21.99 -26.31
CA LEU A 430 13.61 20.98 -25.48
C LEU A 430 13.71 19.64 -26.19
N LEU A 431 14.34 18.65 -25.55
CA LEU A 431 14.24 17.26 -25.96
C LEU A 431 13.20 16.56 -25.09
N ARG A 432 12.26 15.87 -25.74
CA ARG A 432 11.15 15.19 -25.05
C ARG A 432 11.09 13.71 -25.41
N ILE A 433 10.95 12.84 -24.41
CA ILE A 433 10.61 11.42 -24.61
C ILE A 433 9.29 11.15 -23.90
N MET A 434 8.23 10.95 -24.68
CA MET A 434 6.90 10.63 -24.14
C MET A 434 6.49 9.21 -24.51
N GLY A 435 5.93 8.47 -23.56
CA GLY A 435 5.42 7.13 -23.82
C GLY A 435 4.94 6.42 -22.56
N ARG A 436 4.90 5.10 -22.61
CA ARG A 436 4.39 4.25 -21.53
C ARG A 436 5.35 3.14 -21.19
N PHE A 437 5.55 2.87 -19.91
CA PHE A 437 6.09 1.59 -19.45
C PHE A 437 4.93 0.60 -19.30
N PRO A 438 4.85 -0.45 -20.15
CA PRO A 438 3.74 -1.39 -20.14
C PRO A 438 3.51 -2.00 -18.74
N GLY A 439 2.25 -2.08 -18.33
CA GLY A 439 1.87 -2.61 -17.00
C GLY A 439 2.23 -1.72 -15.81
N ARG A 440 2.81 -0.52 -16.02
CA ARG A 440 3.28 0.38 -14.94
C ARG A 440 2.57 1.74 -15.01
N TYR A 441 3.18 2.72 -15.66
CA TYR A 441 2.75 4.12 -15.71
C TYR A 441 3.22 4.77 -17.02
N ASN A 442 2.68 5.95 -17.32
CA ASN A 442 3.13 6.77 -18.44
C ASN A 442 4.33 7.63 -18.00
N VAL A 443 5.19 7.99 -18.95
CA VAL A 443 6.44 8.71 -18.72
C VAL A 443 6.60 9.82 -19.76
N ASP A 444 7.07 10.96 -19.29
CA ASP A 444 7.37 12.13 -20.09
C ASP A 444 8.63 12.79 -19.55
N LEU A 445 9.73 12.59 -20.27
CA LEU A 445 11.02 13.20 -19.99
C LEU A 445 11.10 14.54 -20.69
N TRP A 446 11.38 15.59 -19.94
CA TRP A 446 11.74 16.92 -20.43
C TRP A 446 13.23 17.15 -20.19
N LEU A 447 13.96 17.58 -21.21
CA LEU A 447 15.39 17.88 -21.14
C LEU A 447 15.67 19.23 -21.80
N PHE A 448 16.22 20.16 -21.03
CA PHE A 448 16.63 21.49 -21.48
C PHE A 448 18.16 21.61 -21.43
N TYR A 449 18.73 22.27 -22.44
CA TYR A 449 20.13 22.70 -22.45
C TYR A 449 20.21 24.22 -22.46
N GLY A 450 21.22 24.80 -21.80
CA GLY A 450 21.40 26.25 -21.75
C GLY A 450 21.96 26.90 -23.02
N ARG A 451 22.04 26.15 -24.13
CA ARG A 451 22.48 26.65 -25.45
C ARG A 451 21.65 26.02 -26.56
N ARG A 452 21.51 26.73 -27.69
CA ARG A 452 20.75 26.27 -28.87
C ARG A 452 21.25 24.94 -29.45
N HIS A 453 22.57 24.74 -29.44
CA HIS A 453 23.22 23.56 -29.98
C HIS A 453 24.06 22.89 -28.88
N PRO A 454 23.52 21.88 -28.16
CA PRO A 454 24.26 21.22 -27.10
C PRO A 454 25.54 20.57 -27.63
N THR A 455 26.60 20.56 -26.83
CA THR A 455 27.85 19.89 -27.22
C THR A 455 27.72 18.36 -27.10
N ALA A 456 28.67 17.63 -27.70
CA ALA A 456 28.76 16.19 -27.51
C ALA A 456 28.95 15.82 -26.03
N ALA A 457 29.72 16.62 -25.28
CA ALA A 457 29.92 16.44 -23.84
C ALA A 457 28.62 16.63 -23.04
N GLN A 458 27.80 17.64 -23.37
CA GLN A 458 26.51 17.86 -22.71
C GLN A 458 25.54 16.70 -22.98
N ARG A 459 25.45 16.22 -24.23
CA ARG A 459 24.63 15.05 -24.58
C ARG A 459 25.09 13.80 -23.84
N ALA A 460 26.40 13.56 -23.76
CA ALA A 460 26.96 12.42 -23.05
C ALA A 460 26.68 12.49 -21.54
N ALA A 461 26.81 13.68 -20.93
CA ALA A 461 26.48 13.89 -19.52
C ALA A 461 25.00 13.63 -19.23
N ALA A 462 24.09 14.18 -20.03
CA ALA A 462 22.65 13.95 -19.90
C ALA A 462 22.29 12.46 -20.10
N GLN A 463 22.89 11.79 -21.09
CA GLN A 463 22.66 10.36 -21.33
C GLN A 463 23.16 9.49 -20.17
N ARG A 464 24.30 9.81 -19.55
CA ARG A 464 24.81 9.09 -18.38
C ARG A 464 23.88 9.22 -17.18
N GLU A 465 23.42 10.44 -16.88
CA GLU A 465 22.48 10.67 -15.79
C GLU A 465 21.13 9.96 -16.05
N LEU A 466 20.64 10.00 -17.30
CA LEU A 466 19.43 9.28 -17.72
C LEU A 466 19.56 7.76 -17.59
N ALA A 467 20.68 7.20 -18.01
CA ALA A 467 20.95 5.76 -17.91
C ALA A 467 21.05 5.31 -16.44
N GLY A 468 21.42 6.22 -15.54
CA GLY A 468 21.47 5.98 -14.10
C GLY A 468 20.10 5.89 -13.42
N VAL A 469 19.03 6.38 -14.05
CA VAL A 469 17.71 6.50 -13.41
C VAL A 469 17.22 5.15 -12.90
N ARG A 470 16.91 5.11 -11.60
CA ARG A 470 16.23 3.98 -10.97
C ARG A 470 14.74 4.11 -11.19
N TRP A 471 14.17 3.22 -12.00
CA TRP A 471 12.76 3.21 -12.33
C TRP A 471 11.98 2.27 -11.40
N PRO A 472 10.91 2.73 -10.73
CA PRO A 472 10.17 1.94 -9.74
C PRO A 472 9.40 0.78 -10.37
N THR A 473 9.82 -0.46 -10.09
CA THR A 473 9.28 -1.70 -10.67
C THR A 473 7.85 -2.04 -10.22
N GLY A 474 7.36 -1.39 -9.15
CA GLY A 474 6.03 -1.59 -8.59
C GLY A 474 5.19 -0.32 -8.51
N LEU A 475 3.88 -0.53 -8.30
CA LEU A 475 2.83 0.46 -8.08
C LEU A 475 2.69 0.92 -6.63
#